data_AF-A0A2E9WG03-F1
#
_entry.id   AF-A0A2E9WG03-F1
#
_cell.length_a   1.000
_cell.length_b   1.000
_cell.length_c   1.000
_cell.angle_alpha   90.00
_cell.angle_beta   90.00
_cell.angle_gamma   90.00
#
_symmetry.space_group_name_H-M   'P 1'
#
loop_
_entity.id
_entity.type
_entity.pdbx_description
1 polymer ?
#
loop_
_entity_poly.entity_id
_entity_poly.type
_entity_poly.pdbx_seq_one_letter_code
_entity_poly.pdbx_strand_id
1 'polypeptide(L)'
;MDEPEQETVRGQLLILFLVTFIDMIGFGIVIPFLTYLVEDLAVEGGITAIGLWVGLVMTAYPMAQFLSAPLWGSLSDRIGRRPILMVGLIGNTFCFALFGLAPTLFIAIVARFLAGFFNGNIAVARAYIGDISRPDQMASRMGLIGASFGLGFTFGPFIGGELSAPAERWMIFEGTIFDAYPYLLPCLVASTLSIVSLLLARTRLPESLPGEARVQTEKLDWGRT
;
A
#
# COMPACT_ATOMS: atom_id res chain seq x y z
N MET A 1 12.12 -28.55 -12.79
CA MET A 1 12.62 -27.55 -11.84
C MET A 1 13.54 -28.26 -10.89
N ASP A 2 14.81 -27.94 -10.96
CA ASP A 2 15.80 -28.45 -10.02
C ASP A 2 15.52 -27.84 -8.62
N GLU A 3 15.92 -28.52 -7.54
CA GLU A 3 15.75 -28.03 -6.15
C GLU A 3 16.09 -26.54 -5.95
N PRO A 4 17.21 -25.98 -6.49
CA PRO A 4 17.53 -24.56 -6.31
C PRO A 4 16.52 -23.59 -6.96
N GLU A 5 15.84 -24.01 -8.03
CA GLU A 5 14.82 -23.21 -8.71
C GLU A 5 13.51 -23.14 -7.90
N GLN A 6 13.20 -24.20 -7.13
CA GLN A 6 12.04 -24.18 -6.24
C GLN A 6 12.27 -23.34 -4.98
N GLU A 7 13.49 -23.35 -4.42
CA GLU A 7 13.83 -22.53 -3.25
C GLU A 7 13.75 -21.03 -3.56
N THR A 8 14.24 -20.61 -4.73
CA THR A 8 14.17 -19.21 -5.18
C THR A 8 12.73 -18.73 -5.32
N VAL A 9 11.85 -19.53 -5.91
CA VAL A 9 10.41 -19.20 -6.06
C VAL A 9 9.70 -19.12 -4.70
N ARG A 10 9.99 -20.02 -3.77
CA ARG A 10 9.44 -19.95 -2.40
C ARG A 10 9.85 -18.66 -1.69
N GLY A 11 11.12 -18.26 -1.83
CA GLY A 11 11.62 -17.00 -1.29
C GLY A 11 10.88 -15.78 -1.86
N GLN A 12 10.67 -15.74 -3.18
CA GLN A 12 9.93 -14.66 -3.86
C GLN A 12 8.48 -14.56 -3.35
N LEU A 13 7.77 -15.68 -3.25
CA LEU A 13 6.41 -15.72 -2.74
C LEU A 13 6.31 -15.23 -1.31
N LEU A 14 7.27 -15.60 -0.44
CA LEU A 14 7.32 -15.13 0.94
C LEU A 14 7.55 -13.62 1.01
N ILE A 15 8.41 -13.07 0.17
CA ILE A 15 8.67 -11.61 0.13
C ILE A 15 7.44 -10.87 -0.38
N LEU A 16 6.80 -11.34 -1.46
CA LEU A 16 5.56 -10.73 -1.97
C LEU A 16 4.42 -10.79 -0.96
N PHE A 17 4.31 -11.91 -0.24
CA PHE A 17 3.39 -12.06 0.89
C PHE A 17 3.68 -11.00 1.96
N LEU A 18 4.92 -10.88 2.43
CA LEU A 18 5.29 -9.91 3.47
C LEU A 18 5.05 -8.47 3.04
N VAL A 19 5.41 -8.12 1.79
CA VAL A 19 5.19 -6.79 1.22
C VAL A 19 3.69 -6.46 1.21
N THR A 20 2.88 -7.37 0.62
CA THR A 20 1.44 -7.20 0.53
C THR A 20 0.80 -7.14 1.92
N PHE A 21 1.24 -8.00 2.84
CA PHE A 21 0.75 -8.04 4.21
C PHE A 21 1.00 -6.72 4.94
N ILE A 22 2.21 -6.17 4.82
CA ILE A 22 2.57 -4.88 5.40
C ILE A 22 1.77 -3.73 4.79
N ASP A 23 1.58 -3.71 3.47
CA ASP A 23 0.74 -2.69 2.82
C ASP A 23 -0.70 -2.75 3.33
N MET A 24 -1.22 -3.97 3.57
CA MET A 24 -2.55 -4.18 4.14
C MET A 24 -2.64 -3.79 5.61
N ILE A 25 -1.56 -3.94 6.40
CA ILE A 25 -1.48 -3.34 7.74
C ILE A 25 -1.58 -1.82 7.64
N GLY A 26 -0.79 -1.18 6.77
CA GLY A 26 -0.81 0.28 6.61
C GLY A 26 -2.19 0.80 6.21
N PHE A 27 -2.86 0.12 5.28
CA PHE A 27 -4.25 0.45 4.92
C PHE A 27 -5.22 0.21 6.09
N GLY A 28 -5.09 -0.91 6.81
CA GLY A 28 -5.98 -1.27 7.93
C GLY A 28 -5.80 -0.37 9.17
N ILE A 29 -4.58 0.10 9.43
CA ILE A 29 -4.23 1.02 10.54
C ILE A 29 -5.11 2.26 10.54
N VAL A 30 -5.46 2.73 9.36
CA VAL A 30 -6.22 3.95 9.17
C VAL A 30 -7.68 3.84 9.61
N ILE A 31 -8.31 2.68 9.39
CA ILE A 31 -9.75 2.47 9.57
C ILE A 31 -10.30 2.92 10.94
N PRO A 32 -9.72 2.50 12.08
CA PRO A 32 -10.29 2.80 13.41
C PRO A 32 -10.28 4.28 13.77
N PHE A 33 -9.25 5.02 13.34
CA PHE A 33 -9.08 6.41 13.75
C PHE A 33 -9.58 7.41 12.71
N LEU A 34 -9.94 6.94 11.51
CA LEU A 34 -10.28 7.82 10.39
C LEU A 34 -11.48 8.73 10.68
N THR A 35 -12.51 8.19 11.33
CA THR A 35 -13.69 8.97 11.70
C THR A 35 -13.33 10.12 12.64
N TYR A 36 -12.50 9.83 13.65
CA TYR A 36 -12.05 10.81 14.62
C TYR A 36 -11.15 11.87 13.97
N LEU A 37 -10.20 11.48 13.11
CA LEU A 37 -9.37 12.42 12.36
C LEU A 37 -10.21 13.39 11.51
N VAL A 38 -11.25 12.88 10.86
CA VAL A 38 -12.12 13.72 10.04
C VAL A 38 -12.99 14.63 10.91
N GLU A 39 -13.48 14.13 12.04
CA GLU A 39 -14.24 14.92 13.00
C GLU A 39 -13.41 16.07 13.55
N ASP A 40 -12.20 15.81 14.06
CA ASP A 40 -11.30 16.85 14.60
C ASP A 40 -11.01 17.94 13.57
N LEU A 41 -10.59 17.54 12.36
CA LEU A 41 -10.29 18.48 11.28
C LEU A 41 -11.53 19.21 10.75
N ALA A 42 -12.71 18.60 10.83
CA ALA A 42 -13.96 19.25 10.45
C ALA A 42 -14.38 20.30 11.48
N VAL A 43 -14.26 20.00 12.78
CA VAL A 43 -14.56 20.92 13.87
C VAL A 43 -13.65 22.14 13.81
N GLU A 44 -12.34 21.95 13.65
CA GLU A 44 -11.38 23.05 13.48
C GLU A 44 -11.68 23.91 12.24
N GLY A 45 -12.16 23.27 11.16
CA GLY A 45 -12.53 23.93 9.91
C GLY A 45 -13.94 24.54 9.89
N GLY A 46 -14.75 24.39 10.94
CA GLY A 46 -16.13 24.86 10.98
C GLY A 46 -17.09 24.12 10.03
N ILE A 47 -16.78 22.85 9.73
CA ILE A 47 -17.51 22.02 8.76
C ILE A 47 -18.56 21.15 9.49
N THR A 48 -19.82 21.28 9.08
CA THR A 48 -20.95 20.56 9.71
C THR A 48 -21.27 19.21 9.07
N ALA A 49 -20.87 19.00 7.81
CA ALA A 49 -21.18 17.79 7.04
C ALA A 49 -20.16 16.65 7.26
N ILE A 50 -19.82 16.32 8.51
CA ILE A 50 -18.74 15.39 8.88
C ILE A 50 -18.87 14.04 8.16
N GLY A 51 -20.08 13.45 8.14
CA GLY A 51 -20.32 12.15 7.49
C GLY A 51 -20.00 12.12 6.00
N LEU A 52 -20.23 13.22 5.27
CA LEU A 52 -19.86 13.34 3.86
C LEU A 52 -18.33 13.32 3.71
N TRP A 53 -17.62 14.05 4.56
CA TRP A 53 -16.16 14.10 4.53
C TRP A 53 -15.52 12.77 4.92
N VAL A 54 -16.09 12.04 5.90
CA VAL A 54 -15.65 10.68 6.22
C VAL A 54 -15.77 9.80 4.98
N GLY A 55 -16.93 9.84 4.31
CA GLY A 55 -17.15 9.11 3.06
C GLY A 55 -16.15 9.49 1.97
N LEU A 56 -15.89 10.77 1.77
CA LEU A 56 -14.94 11.26 0.77
C LEU A 56 -13.51 10.80 1.07
N VAL A 57 -13.03 10.91 2.31
CA VAL A 57 -11.67 10.49 2.70
C VAL A 57 -11.54 8.96 2.64
N MET A 58 -12.57 8.20 3.02
CA MET A 58 -12.62 6.74 2.89
C MET A 58 -12.55 6.29 1.44
N THR A 59 -13.32 6.93 0.55
CA THR A 59 -13.44 6.52 -0.86
C THR A 59 -12.33 7.06 -1.75
N ALA A 60 -11.65 8.15 -1.36
CA ALA A 60 -10.53 8.73 -2.12
C ALA A 60 -9.43 7.70 -2.43
N TYR A 61 -9.12 6.84 -1.46
CA TYR A 61 -8.10 5.79 -1.60
C TYR A 61 -8.49 4.72 -2.64
N PRO A 62 -9.59 3.95 -2.47
CA PRO A 62 -9.97 2.92 -3.44
C PRO A 62 -10.33 3.50 -4.80
N MET A 63 -10.84 4.73 -4.87
CA MET A 63 -11.07 5.42 -6.14
C MET A 63 -9.76 5.67 -6.89
N ALA A 64 -8.74 6.22 -6.24
CA ALA A 64 -7.43 6.40 -6.84
C ALA A 64 -6.76 5.07 -7.23
N GLN A 65 -6.93 4.05 -6.38
CA GLN A 65 -6.42 2.71 -6.64
C GLN A 65 -7.06 2.08 -7.88
N PHE A 66 -8.37 2.22 -8.04
CA PHE A 66 -9.11 1.75 -9.21
C PHE A 66 -8.63 2.43 -10.49
N LEU A 67 -8.48 3.76 -10.47
CA LEU A 67 -8.05 4.55 -11.63
C LEU A 67 -6.60 4.25 -12.03
N SER A 68 -5.73 3.98 -11.05
CA SER A 68 -4.30 3.75 -11.27
C SER A 68 -3.95 2.30 -11.59
N ALA A 69 -4.81 1.32 -11.27
CA ALA A 69 -4.50 -0.10 -11.48
C ALA A 69 -4.14 -0.47 -12.93
N PRO A 70 -4.88 -0.02 -13.99
CA PRO A 70 -4.50 -0.29 -15.38
C PRO A 70 -3.19 0.40 -15.78
N LEU A 71 -2.94 1.60 -15.25
CA LEU A 71 -1.74 2.37 -15.51
C LEU A 71 -0.51 1.62 -14.98
N TRP A 72 -0.54 1.19 -13.72
CA TRP A 72 0.57 0.44 -13.12
C TRP A 72 0.74 -0.95 -13.73
N GLY A 73 -0.36 -1.63 -14.07
CA GLY A 73 -0.32 -2.91 -14.78
C GLY A 73 0.45 -2.80 -16.10
N SER A 74 -0.03 -1.94 -17.01
CA SER A 74 0.60 -1.75 -18.32
C SER A 74 2.03 -1.22 -18.25
N LEU A 75 2.33 -0.32 -17.30
CA LEU A 75 3.68 0.18 -17.11
C LEU A 75 4.62 -0.91 -16.61
N SER A 76 4.14 -1.78 -15.71
CA SER A 76 4.94 -2.89 -15.18
C SER A 76 5.24 -3.97 -16.22
N ASP A 77 4.36 -4.17 -17.21
CA ASP A 77 4.66 -5.04 -18.36
C ASP A 77 5.85 -4.52 -19.17
N ARG A 78 6.00 -3.19 -19.28
CA ARG A 78 7.06 -2.55 -20.07
C ARG A 78 8.39 -2.44 -19.32
N ILE A 79 8.35 -1.95 -18.08
CA ILE A 79 9.58 -1.63 -17.33
C ILE A 79 10.04 -2.75 -16.39
N GLY A 80 9.18 -3.74 -16.14
CA GLY A 80 9.38 -4.79 -15.14
C GLY A 80 8.44 -4.63 -13.93
N ARG A 81 8.14 -5.75 -13.27
CA ARG A 81 7.25 -5.79 -12.10
C ARG A 81 7.92 -5.16 -10.88
N ARG A 82 9.18 -5.49 -10.64
CA ARG A 82 9.91 -5.09 -9.42
C ARG A 82 10.06 -3.57 -9.28
N PRO A 83 10.49 -2.79 -10.30
CA PRO A 83 10.59 -1.34 -10.18
C PRO A 83 9.27 -0.67 -9.80
N ILE A 84 8.15 -1.14 -10.38
CA ILE A 84 6.81 -0.60 -10.08
C ILE A 84 6.36 -0.91 -8.66
N LEU A 85 6.64 -2.10 -8.15
CA LEU A 85 6.39 -2.44 -6.76
C LEU A 85 7.18 -1.51 -5.81
N MET A 86 8.45 -1.23 -6.14
CA MET A 86 9.29 -0.32 -5.35
C MET A 86 8.78 1.13 -5.37
N VAL A 87 8.34 1.65 -6.52
CA VAL A 87 7.76 3.00 -6.62
C VAL A 87 6.51 3.13 -5.76
N GLY A 88 5.64 2.12 -5.76
CA GLY A 88 4.45 2.12 -4.90
C GLY A 88 4.80 2.16 -3.41
N LEU A 89 5.77 1.35 -2.96
CA LEU A 89 6.22 1.34 -1.56
C LEU A 89 6.83 2.69 -1.12
N ILE A 90 7.64 3.31 -1.98
CA ILE A 90 8.19 4.64 -1.73
C ILE A 90 7.06 5.67 -1.59
N GLY A 91 6.12 5.67 -2.54
CA GLY A 91 4.98 6.56 -2.52
C GLY A 91 4.12 6.36 -1.27
N ASN A 92 3.85 5.11 -0.89
CA ASN A 92 3.06 4.76 0.28
C ASN A 92 3.70 5.28 1.58
N THR A 93 5.04 5.13 1.71
CA THR A 93 5.81 5.67 2.84
C THR A 93 5.59 7.18 3.01
N PHE A 94 5.71 7.96 1.93
CA PHE A 94 5.51 9.40 1.99
C PHE A 94 4.05 9.78 2.23
N CYS A 95 3.11 9.06 1.63
CA CYS A 95 1.69 9.37 1.75
C CYS A 95 1.16 9.07 3.16
N PHE A 96 1.64 8.03 3.83
CA PHE A 96 1.28 7.78 5.23
C PHE A 96 1.81 8.88 6.14
N ALA A 97 3.08 9.26 6.01
CA ALA A 97 3.63 10.37 6.78
C ALA A 97 2.87 11.68 6.54
N LEU A 98 2.54 11.99 5.27
CA LEU A 98 1.75 13.15 4.89
C LEU A 98 0.33 13.10 5.48
N PHE A 99 -0.31 11.93 5.48
CA PHE A 99 -1.65 11.76 6.02
C PHE A 99 -1.68 11.99 7.54
N GLY A 100 -0.67 11.48 8.26
CA GLY A 100 -0.55 11.69 9.71
C GLY A 100 -0.23 13.14 10.10
N LEU A 101 0.36 13.93 9.19
CA LEU A 101 0.66 15.35 9.35
C LEU A 101 -0.40 16.28 8.74
N ALA A 102 -1.53 15.74 8.28
CA ALA A 102 -2.53 16.52 7.55
C ALA A 102 -3.18 17.57 8.49
N PRO A 103 -3.03 18.88 8.22
CA PRO A 103 -3.63 19.93 9.05
C PRO A 103 -5.05 20.30 8.61
N THR A 104 -5.54 19.74 7.50
CA THR A 104 -6.87 20.02 6.96
C THR A 104 -7.44 18.80 6.26
N LEU A 105 -8.77 18.72 6.15
CA LEU A 105 -9.47 17.66 5.42
C LEU A 105 -9.02 17.57 3.95
N PHE A 106 -8.73 18.69 3.31
CA PHE A 106 -8.25 18.70 1.93
C PHE A 106 -6.91 17.98 1.79
N ILE A 107 -5.94 18.26 2.67
CA ILE A 107 -4.64 17.58 2.66
C ILE A 107 -4.81 16.10 3.00
N ALA A 108 -5.71 15.75 3.93
CA ALA A 108 -6.06 14.37 4.22
C ALA A 108 -6.61 13.62 2.98
N ILE A 109 -7.52 14.23 2.22
CA ILE A 109 -8.02 13.65 0.96
C ILE A 109 -6.89 13.48 -0.06
N VAL A 110 -6.06 14.51 -0.26
CA VAL A 110 -4.94 14.44 -1.22
C VAL A 110 -3.96 13.34 -0.84
N ALA A 111 -3.57 13.26 0.43
CA ALA A 111 -2.69 12.20 0.92
C ALA A 111 -3.28 10.81 0.70
N ARG A 112 -4.60 10.64 0.90
CA ARG A 112 -5.31 9.38 0.63
C ARG A 112 -5.41 9.03 -0.83
N PHE A 113 -5.70 10.01 -1.67
CA PHE A 113 -5.75 9.82 -3.10
C PHE A 113 -4.37 9.40 -3.62
N LEU A 114 -3.29 10.06 -3.17
CA LEU A 114 -1.92 9.69 -3.52
C LEU A 114 -1.55 8.30 -2.99
N ALA A 115 -1.88 7.97 -1.74
CA ALA A 115 -1.66 6.64 -1.19
C ALA A 115 -2.36 5.55 -2.01
N GLY A 116 -3.62 5.79 -2.39
CA GLY A 116 -4.39 4.88 -3.25
C GLY A 116 -3.80 4.76 -4.66
N PHE A 117 -3.35 5.88 -5.23
CA PHE A 117 -2.66 5.90 -6.52
C PHE A 117 -1.40 5.04 -6.49
N PHE A 118 -0.54 5.16 -5.48
CA PHE A 118 0.67 4.35 -5.36
C PHE A 118 0.39 2.89 -5.02
N ASN A 119 -0.67 2.60 -4.28
CA ASN A 119 -1.10 1.23 -3.96
C ASN A 119 -1.95 0.57 -5.07
N GLY A 120 -2.12 1.23 -6.22
CA GLY A 120 -2.71 0.62 -7.43
C GLY A 120 -1.87 -0.52 -8.01
N ASN A 121 -0.64 -0.72 -7.52
CA ASN A 121 0.28 -1.75 -7.97
C ASN A 121 -0.03 -3.17 -7.45
N ILE A 122 -1.10 -3.39 -6.69
CA ILE A 122 -1.54 -4.75 -6.29
C ILE A 122 -1.78 -5.65 -7.51
N ALA A 123 -2.25 -5.07 -8.63
CA ALA A 123 -2.36 -5.79 -9.90
C ALA A 123 -1.00 -6.31 -10.40
N VAL A 124 0.08 -5.55 -10.17
CA VAL A 124 1.46 -5.91 -10.51
C VAL A 124 1.97 -7.04 -9.63
N ALA A 125 1.63 -7.03 -8.33
CA ALA A 125 1.97 -8.13 -7.43
C ALA A 125 1.28 -9.45 -7.85
N ARG A 126 -0.01 -9.38 -8.22
CA ARG A 126 -0.74 -10.53 -8.79
C ARG A 126 -0.08 -11.01 -10.08
N ALA A 127 0.26 -10.10 -11.00
CA ALA A 127 0.93 -10.44 -12.24
C ALA A 127 2.29 -11.12 -11.99
N TYR A 128 3.10 -10.59 -11.05
CA TYR A 128 4.37 -11.22 -10.64
C TYR A 128 4.14 -12.67 -10.18
N ILE A 129 3.17 -12.91 -9.28
CA ILE A 129 2.85 -14.27 -8.85
C ILE A 129 2.46 -15.13 -10.05
N GLY A 130 1.67 -14.60 -10.98
CA GLY A 130 1.31 -15.28 -12.23
C GLY A 130 2.54 -15.68 -13.04
N ASP A 131 3.47 -14.75 -13.25
CA ASP A 131 4.69 -14.94 -14.05
C ASP A 131 5.56 -16.09 -13.52
N ILE A 132 5.61 -16.28 -12.19
CA ILE A 132 6.45 -17.32 -11.55
C ILE A 132 5.69 -18.62 -11.26
N SER A 133 4.39 -18.69 -11.56
CA SER A 133 3.51 -19.80 -11.19
C SER A 133 3.18 -20.74 -12.33
N ARG A 134 3.25 -22.04 -12.04
CA ARG A 134 2.72 -23.09 -12.93
C ARG A 134 1.19 -23.17 -12.81
N PRO A 135 0.47 -23.65 -13.86
CA PRO A 135 -1.00 -23.72 -13.85
C PRO A 135 -1.58 -24.51 -12.67
N ASP A 136 -0.92 -25.58 -12.24
CA ASP A 136 -1.31 -26.43 -11.10
C ASP A 136 -1.12 -25.75 -9.73
N GLN A 137 -0.29 -24.71 -9.65
CA GLN A 137 0.05 -24.02 -8.39
C GLN A 137 -0.56 -22.61 -8.31
N MET A 138 -1.09 -22.10 -9.42
CA MET A 138 -1.61 -20.74 -9.56
C MET A 138 -2.62 -20.38 -8.46
N ALA A 139 -3.61 -21.23 -8.25
CA ALA A 139 -4.67 -20.99 -7.26
C ALA A 139 -4.11 -20.87 -5.84
N SER A 140 -3.22 -21.79 -5.45
CA SER A 140 -2.60 -21.78 -4.12
C SER A 140 -1.75 -20.53 -3.89
N ARG A 141 -0.94 -20.15 -4.89
CA ARG A 141 -0.04 -19.00 -4.79
C ARG A 141 -0.78 -17.66 -4.83
N MET A 142 -1.84 -17.54 -5.63
CA MET A 142 -2.74 -16.38 -5.59
C MET A 142 -3.47 -16.29 -4.25
N GLY A 143 -3.78 -17.44 -3.62
CA GLY A 143 -4.33 -17.51 -2.27
C GLY A 143 -3.47 -16.84 -1.21
N LEU A 144 -2.14 -16.81 -1.38
CA LEU A 144 -1.22 -16.11 -0.47
C LEU A 144 -1.48 -14.59 -0.42
N ILE A 145 -1.88 -13.97 -1.53
CA ILE A 145 -2.30 -12.56 -1.54
C ILE A 145 -3.55 -12.38 -0.68
N GLY A 146 -4.54 -13.26 -0.83
CA GLY A 146 -5.76 -13.25 -0.01
C GLY A 146 -5.45 -13.42 1.48
N ALA A 147 -4.56 -14.35 1.84
CA ALA A 147 -4.11 -14.55 3.22
C ALA A 147 -3.40 -13.30 3.78
N SER A 148 -2.59 -12.63 2.95
CA SER A 148 -1.92 -11.37 3.31
C SER A 148 -2.93 -10.28 3.66
N PHE A 149 -4.01 -10.16 2.88
CA PHE A 149 -5.10 -9.22 3.13
C PHE A 149 -5.81 -9.53 4.45
N GLY A 150 -6.23 -10.78 4.66
CA GLY A 150 -6.93 -11.19 5.87
C GLY A 150 -6.12 -10.90 7.14
N LEU A 151 -4.83 -11.25 7.15
CA LEU A 151 -3.95 -10.95 8.27
C LEU A 151 -3.71 -9.44 8.43
N GLY A 152 -3.50 -8.71 7.34
CA GLY A 152 -3.29 -7.26 7.39
C GLY A 152 -4.50 -6.52 7.98
N PHE A 153 -5.72 -6.91 7.61
CA PHE A 153 -6.95 -6.38 8.20
C PHE A 153 -7.21 -6.84 9.63
N THR A 154 -6.59 -7.94 10.06
CA THR A 154 -6.69 -8.41 11.45
C THR A 154 -5.82 -7.56 12.36
N PHE A 155 -4.55 -7.31 11.98
CA PHE A 155 -3.61 -6.55 12.83
C PHE A 155 -3.67 -5.04 12.60
N GLY A 156 -4.00 -4.59 11.40
CA GLY A 156 -4.00 -3.17 11.02
C GLY A 156 -4.86 -2.31 11.96
N PRO A 157 -6.18 -2.55 12.05
CA PRO A 157 -7.08 -1.79 12.92
C PRO A 157 -6.69 -1.84 14.40
N PHE A 158 -6.16 -2.97 14.88
CA PHE A 158 -5.66 -3.07 16.24
C PHE A 158 -4.50 -2.09 16.49
N ILE A 159 -3.48 -2.12 15.63
CA ILE A 159 -2.33 -1.19 15.72
C ILE A 159 -2.79 0.26 15.58
N GLY A 160 -3.71 0.53 14.65
CA GLY A 160 -4.23 1.87 14.40
C GLY A 160 -4.96 2.47 15.59
N GLY A 161 -5.84 1.71 16.23
CA GLY A 161 -6.62 2.16 17.38
C GLY A 161 -5.80 2.21 18.67
N GLU A 162 -4.79 1.35 18.82
CA GLU A 162 -3.93 1.39 20.01
C GLU A 162 -2.94 2.56 20.00
N LEU A 163 -2.43 2.91 18.81
CA LEU A 163 -1.43 3.97 18.67
C LEU A 163 -2.03 5.36 18.45
N SER A 164 -3.33 5.47 18.17
CA SER A 164 -4.01 6.78 18.05
C SER A 164 -4.07 7.52 19.38
N ALA A 165 -3.97 8.85 19.32
CA ALA A 165 -3.95 9.76 20.47
C ALA A 165 -2.92 9.36 21.55
N PRO A 166 -1.63 9.19 21.20
CA PRO A 166 -0.65 8.66 22.12
C PRO A 166 -0.32 9.62 23.29
N ALA A 167 -0.48 10.93 23.10
CA ALA A 167 -0.28 11.94 24.14
C ALA A 167 -1.33 11.82 25.27
N GLU A 168 -2.57 11.45 24.93
CA GLU A 168 -3.62 11.20 25.93
C GLU A 168 -3.42 9.86 26.66
N ARG A 169 -2.78 8.89 26.00
CA ARG A 169 -2.62 7.52 26.53
C ARG A 169 -1.35 7.35 27.35
N TRP A 170 -0.26 8.00 26.96
CA TRP A 170 1.06 7.77 27.52
C TRP A 170 1.76 9.09 27.84
N MET A 171 2.12 9.27 29.12
CA MET A 171 2.81 10.46 29.64
C MET A 171 4.12 10.82 28.90
N ILE A 172 4.77 9.85 28.23
CA ILE A 172 6.00 10.09 27.47
C ILE A 172 5.78 10.89 26.18
N PHE A 173 4.54 10.96 25.68
CA PHE A 173 4.18 11.71 24.47
C PHE A 173 3.46 13.02 24.77
N GLU A 174 3.23 13.34 26.05
CA GLU A 174 2.61 14.59 26.49
C GLU A 174 3.55 15.78 26.23
N GLY A 175 3.00 16.86 25.66
CA GLY A 175 3.75 18.07 25.31
C GLY A 175 4.62 17.93 24.05
N THR A 176 4.30 16.98 23.18
CA THR A 176 5.06 16.71 21.95
C THR A 176 4.25 17.04 20.69
N ILE A 177 4.80 16.75 19.51
CA ILE A 177 4.09 16.92 18.23
C ILE A 177 2.80 16.09 18.15
N PHE A 178 2.66 15.02 18.96
CA PHE A 178 1.49 14.16 18.96
C PHE A 178 0.25 14.80 19.60
N ASP A 179 0.40 15.90 20.36
CA ASP A 179 -0.74 16.70 20.81
C ASP A 179 -1.37 17.45 19.63
N ALA A 180 -0.55 17.99 18.73
CA ALA A 180 -1.02 18.67 17.52
C ALA A 180 -1.45 17.70 16.42
N TYR A 181 -0.86 16.50 16.38
CA TYR A 181 -1.17 15.46 15.40
C TYR A 181 -1.41 14.09 16.09
N PRO A 182 -2.60 13.87 16.68
CA PRO A 182 -2.92 12.65 17.45
C PRO A 182 -2.81 11.36 16.65
N TYR A 183 -2.92 11.45 15.32
CA TYR A 183 -2.91 10.32 14.39
C TYR A 183 -1.57 10.11 13.69
N LEU A 184 -0.55 10.90 14.04
CA LEU A 184 0.76 10.82 13.42
C LEU A 184 1.48 9.50 13.75
N LEU A 185 1.42 9.04 15.01
CA LEU A 185 2.13 7.84 15.44
C LEU A 185 1.74 6.57 14.66
N PRO A 186 0.44 6.22 14.51
CA PRO A 186 0.06 5.06 13.70
C PRO A 186 0.51 5.22 12.23
N CYS A 187 0.48 6.44 11.69
CA CYS A 187 0.95 6.72 10.33
C CYS A 187 2.48 6.56 10.18
N LEU A 188 3.26 6.96 11.19
CA LEU A 188 4.72 6.74 11.22
C LEU A 188 5.06 5.25 11.33
N VAL A 189 4.29 4.48 12.09
CA VAL A 189 4.44 3.02 12.14
C VAL A 189 4.15 2.41 10.77
N ALA A 190 3.04 2.78 10.11
CA ALA A 190 2.76 2.34 8.75
C ALA A 190 3.87 2.73 7.75
N SER A 191 4.40 3.95 7.85
CA SER A 191 5.53 4.43 7.03
C SER A 191 6.79 3.61 7.27
N THR A 192 7.10 3.29 8.53
CA THR A 192 8.27 2.50 8.90
C THR A 192 8.16 1.06 8.40
N LEU A 193 6.98 0.45 8.55
CA LEU A 193 6.71 -0.87 8.01
C LEU A 193 6.86 -0.87 6.48
N SER A 194 6.35 0.16 5.80
CA SER A 194 6.51 0.30 4.33
C SER A 194 7.98 0.45 3.92
N ILE A 195 8.81 1.18 4.69
CA ILE A 195 10.26 1.23 4.48
C ILE A 195 10.90 -0.15 4.64
N VAL A 196 10.51 -0.92 5.67
CA VAL A 196 10.99 -2.30 5.85
C VAL A 196 10.62 -3.17 4.65
N SER A 197 9.37 -3.10 4.17
CA SER A 197 8.93 -3.76 2.94
C SER A 197 9.75 -3.34 1.73
N LEU A 198 10.04 -2.04 1.58
CA LEU A 198 10.85 -1.51 0.50
C LEU A 198 12.28 -2.07 0.54
N LEU A 199 12.89 -2.14 1.72
CA LEU A 199 14.24 -2.70 1.90
C LEU A 199 14.27 -4.20 1.61
N LEU A 200 13.26 -4.94 2.06
CA LEU A 200 13.12 -6.37 1.77
C LEU A 200 12.91 -6.63 0.28
N ALA A 201 12.00 -5.89 -0.36
CA ALA A 201 11.76 -5.99 -1.80
C ALA A 201 13.00 -5.58 -2.61
N ARG A 202 13.69 -4.52 -2.21
CA ARG A 202 14.92 -4.08 -2.87
C ARG A 202 16.03 -5.11 -2.79
N THR A 203 16.23 -5.76 -1.64
CA THR A 203 17.37 -6.66 -1.44
C THR A 203 17.10 -8.08 -1.93
N ARG A 204 15.85 -8.56 -1.83
CA ARG A 204 15.55 -9.98 -2.03
C ARG A 204 14.54 -10.30 -3.12
N LEU A 205 13.80 -9.32 -3.65
CA LEU A 205 12.88 -9.56 -4.76
C LEU A 205 13.66 -9.45 -6.09
N PRO A 206 13.84 -10.53 -6.85
CA PRO A 206 14.37 -10.45 -8.20
C PRO A 206 13.32 -9.87 -9.15
N GLU A 207 13.68 -9.69 -10.41
CA GLU A 207 12.73 -9.33 -11.45
C GLU A 207 12.07 -10.59 -12.03
N SER A 208 10.75 -10.59 -12.20
CA SER A 208 10.04 -11.71 -12.83
C SER A 208 10.05 -11.67 -14.36
N LEU A 209 10.11 -10.46 -14.94
CA LEU A 209 10.07 -10.26 -16.40
C LEU A 209 11.47 -10.39 -17.04
N PRO A 210 11.70 -11.36 -17.95
CA PRO A 210 12.94 -11.49 -18.72
C PRO A 210 13.19 -10.25 -19.59
N GLY A 211 14.46 -9.84 -19.75
CA GLY A 211 14.84 -8.64 -20.49
C GLY A 211 14.35 -8.59 -21.95
N GLU A 212 14.19 -9.74 -22.59
CA GLU A 212 13.73 -9.88 -23.99
C GLU A 212 12.24 -9.58 -24.18
N ALA A 213 11.39 -9.86 -23.17
CA ALA A 213 9.96 -9.57 -23.21
C ALA A 213 9.66 -8.06 -23.14
N ARG A 214 10.61 -7.26 -22.62
CA ARG A 214 10.50 -5.79 -22.49
C ARG A 214 10.56 -5.07 -23.84
N VAL A 215 11.19 -5.68 -24.85
CA VAL A 215 11.42 -5.08 -26.18
C VAL A 215 10.28 -5.41 -27.17
N GLN A 216 9.56 -6.52 -26.96
CA GLN A 216 8.54 -6.97 -27.93
C GLN A 216 7.25 -6.13 -27.92
N THR A 217 6.90 -5.46 -26.82
CA THR A 217 5.72 -4.58 -26.77
C THR A 217 5.88 -3.32 -27.64
N GLU A 218 7.11 -2.96 -28.01
CA GLU A 218 7.40 -1.85 -28.94
C GLU A 218 7.14 -2.24 -30.41
N LYS A 219 7.03 -3.55 -30.71
CA LYS A 219 6.70 -4.10 -32.04
C LYS A 219 5.26 -4.60 -32.17
N LEU A 220 4.31 -4.03 -31.42
CA LEU A 220 2.91 -4.12 -31.86
C LEU A 220 2.74 -3.19 -33.06
N ASP A 221 2.97 -3.76 -34.24
CA ASP A 221 2.67 -3.23 -35.55
C ASP A 221 1.16 -2.95 -35.64
N TRP A 222 0.78 -1.68 -35.45
CA TRP A 222 -0.60 -1.19 -35.63
C TRP A 222 -1.05 -1.19 -37.11
N GLY A 223 -0.27 -1.78 -38.02
CA GLY A 223 -0.48 -1.74 -39.47
C GLY A 223 -1.17 -2.96 -40.10
N ARG A 224 -1.86 -3.82 -39.34
CA ARG A 224 -2.63 -4.94 -39.93
C ARG A 224 -4.01 -5.13 -39.31
N THR A 225 -4.94 -4.28 -39.73
CA THR A 225 -6.35 -4.61 -39.96
C THR A 225 -6.86 -3.75 -41.10
#